data_AF-A0A4R4Y890-F1
#
_entry.id   AF-A0A4R4Y890-F1
#
_cell.length_a   1.000
_cell.length_b   1.000
_cell.length_c   1.000
_cell.angle_alpha   90.00
_cell.angle_beta   90.00
_cell.angle_gamma   90.00
#
_symmetry.space_group_name_H-M   'P 1'
#
loop_
_entity.id
_entity.type
_entity.pdbx_description
1 polymer ?
#
loop_
_entity_poly.entity_id
_entity_poly.type
_entity_poly.pdbx_seq_one_letter_code
_entity_poly.pdbx_strand_id
1 'polypeptide(L)'
;MSDEIECPECGGTGEQRLGPLRLMCMYCHGRKVVGGAREPADDGPRHQLWRFPGVGEEHDAHVHGPLPPVWEHPAVRGSGLCTHCLGAGVVVAEGSYAEAPCPVCSGGGR
;
A
#
# COMPACT_ATOMS: atom_id res chain seq x y z
N MET A 1 -6.67 29.78 2.33
CA MET A 1 -5.29 29.30 2.51
C MET A 1 -5.28 28.57 3.84
N SER A 2 -5.36 27.24 3.81
CA SER A 2 -5.24 26.41 5.02
C SER A 2 -3.77 26.34 5.43
N ASP A 3 -3.47 26.48 6.71
CA ASP A 3 -2.12 26.37 7.25
C ASP A 3 -1.60 24.93 7.07
N GLU A 4 -0.32 24.78 6.75
CA GLU A 4 0.31 23.46 6.67
C GLU A 4 0.46 22.88 8.08
N ILE A 5 -0.05 21.67 8.27
CA ILE A 5 0.04 20.92 9.51
C ILE A 5 0.83 19.63 9.31
N GLU A 6 1.38 19.08 10.38
CA GLU A 6 2.00 17.75 10.35
C GLU A 6 0.96 16.68 9.94
N CYS A 7 1.40 15.71 9.15
CA CYS A 7 0.52 14.66 8.64
C CYS A 7 -0.06 13.85 9.81
N PRO A 8 -1.40 13.89 10.04
CA PRO A 8 -2.02 13.24 11.18
C PRO A 8 -1.92 11.70 11.13
N GLU A 9 -1.82 11.14 9.93
CA GLU A 9 -1.75 9.69 9.68
C GLU A 9 -0.37 9.07 9.95
N CYS A 10 0.68 9.88 10.02
CA CYS A 10 2.03 9.37 10.23
C CYS A 10 2.86 10.19 11.23
N GLY A 11 2.27 11.20 11.87
CA GLY A 11 2.95 12.08 12.82
C GLY A 11 4.20 12.73 12.22
N GLY A 12 4.14 13.14 10.95
CA GLY A 12 5.28 13.76 10.26
C GLY A 12 6.44 12.83 9.89
N THR A 13 6.31 11.51 10.06
CA THR A 13 7.37 10.57 9.68
C THR A 13 7.49 10.38 8.18
N GLY A 14 6.36 10.47 7.45
CA GLY A 14 6.27 10.21 6.01
C GLY A 14 6.21 8.71 5.66
N GLU A 15 6.19 7.83 6.65
CA GLU A 15 6.15 6.37 6.47
C GLU A 15 5.04 5.75 7.34
N GLN A 16 4.46 4.66 6.86
CA GLN A 16 3.55 3.81 7.62
C GLN A 16 4.16 2.42 7.77
N ARG A 17 3.95 1.81 8.93
CA ARG A 17 4.42 0.47 9.23
C ARG A 17 3.27 -0.52 9.09
N LEU A 18 3.43 -1.48 8.18
CA LEU A 18 2.57 -2.66 8.07
C LEU A 18 3.40 -3.89 8.43
N GLY A 19 3.31 -4.33 9.69
CA GLY A 19 4.16 -5.39 10.21
C GLY A 19 5.66 -5.02 10.12
N PRO A 20 6.52 -5.84 9.48
CA PRO A 20 7.94 -5.52 9.29
C PRO A 20 8.19 -4.55 8.11
N LEU A 21 7.19 -4.29 7.27
CA LEU A 21 7.33 -3.44 6.09
C LEU A 21 7.20 -1.97 6.48
N ARG A 22 8.10 -1.14 5.93
CA ARG A 22 7.93 0.31 5.91
C ARG A 22 7.49 0.72 4.52
N LEU A 23 6.31 1.30 4.46
CA LEU A 23 5.74 1.85 3.24
C LEU A 23 5.73 3.36 3.36
N MET A 24 5.78 4.04 2.22
CA MET A 24 5.50 5.47 2.20
C MET A 24 4.09 5.71 2.77
N CYS A 25 3.92 6.72 3.62
CA CYS A 25 2.61 7.06 4.16
C CYS A 25 1.67 7.39 3.00
N MET A 26 0.60 6.62 2.85
CA MET A 26 -0.32 6.73 1.72
C MET A 26 -1.17 8.00 1.76
N TYR A 27 -1.24 8.66 2.92
CA TYR A 27 -1.99 9.90 3.09
C TYR A 27 -1.21 11.14 2.66
N CYS A 28 0.01 11.33 3.17
CA CYS A 28 0.85 12.46 2.76
C CYS A 28 1.79 12.13 1.60
N HIS A 29 1.78 10.90 1.08
CA HIS A 29 2.73 10.41 0.07
C HIS A 29 4.19 10.74 0.41
N GLY A 30 4.56 10.58 1.69
CA GLY A 30 5.92 10.86 2.18
C GLY A 30 6.25 12.34 2.44
N ARG A 31 5.31 13.26 2.22
CA ARG A 31 5.53 14.71 2.37
C ARG A 31 5.59 15.21 3.80
N LYS A 32 5.15 14.41 4.78
CA LYS A 32 5.18 14.69 6.24
C LYS A 32 4.26 15.81 6.72
N VAL A 33 3.82 16.70 5.83
CA VAL A 33 2.86 17.77 6.11
C VAL A 33 1.70 17.71 5.12
N VAL A 34 0.54 18.24 5.53
CA VAL A 34 -0.68 18.36 4.74
C VAL A 34 -1.31 19.73 4.96
N GLY A 35 -2.00 20.29 3.96
CA GLY A 35 -2.62 21.62 4.03
C GLY A 35 -2.17 22.56 2.92
N GLY A 36 -2.87 23.68 2.76
CA GLY A 36 -2.60 24.67 1.71
C GLY A 36 -2.70 24.05 0.31
N ALA A 37 -1.64 24.19 -0.50
CA ALA A 37 -1.54 23.58 -1.84
C ALA A 37 -1.21 22.06 -1.80
N ARG A 38 -1.24 21.44 -0.62
CA ARG A 38 -0.89 20.03 -0.36
C ARG A 38 -1.98 19.34 0.47
N GLU A 39 -3.22 19.83 0.41
CA GLU A 39 -4.37 19.07 0.92
C GLU A 39 -4.50 17.78 0.10
N PRO A 40 -4.71 16.59 0.70
CA PRO A 40 -4.84 15.33 -0.04
C PRO A 40 -5.98 15.32 -1.07
N ALA A 41 -6.98 16.20 -0.90
CA ALA A 41 -8.05 16.42 -1.86
C ALA A 41 -7.65 17.33 -3.04
N ASP A 42 -6.58 18.12 -2.90
CA ASP A 42 -6.15 19.18 -3.82
C ASP A 42 -4.80 18.86 -4.49
N ASP A 43 -4.05 17.89 -3.96
CA ASP A 43 -2.94 17.23 -4.64
C ASP A 43 -3.49 16.36 -5.78
N GLY A 44 -3.73 17.00 -6.93
CA GLY A 44 -4.03 16.30 -8.18
C GLY A 44 -3.00 15.19 -8.49
N PRO A 45 -3.31 14.25 -9.39
CA PRO A 45 -2.58 12.98 -9.51
C PRO A 45 -1.14 13.19 -9.96
N ARG A 46 -0.20 13.30 -9.01
CA ARG A 46 1.25 13.37 -9.27
C ARG A 46 1.85 11.96 -9.30
N HIS A 47 1.42 11.18 -10.28
CA HIS A 47 1.89 9.83 -10.59
C HIS A 47 3.16 9.84 -11.48
N GLN A 48 4.21 10.61 -11.15
CA GLN A 48 5.35 10.82 -12.07
C GLN A 48 6.71 10.30 -11.60
N LEU A 49 6.79 9.17 -10.89
CA LEU A 49 8.10 8.56 -10.55
C LEU A 49 8.27 7.08 -10.94
N TRP A 50 7.30 6.48 -11.65
CA TRP A 50 7.50 5.18 -12.30
C TRP A 50 7.31 5.33 -13.81
N ARG A 51 8.43 5.31 -14.54
CA ARG A 51 8.50 5.45 -15.99
C ARG A 51 8.06 4.13 -16.66
N PHE A 52 6.78 3.80 -16.54
CA PHE A 52 6.08 2.87 -17.41
C PHE A 52 5.21 3.68 -18.39
N PRO A 53 5.06 3.29 -19.67
CA PRO A 53 4.14 3.97 -20.57
C PRO A 53 2.70 3.70 -20.10
N GLY A 54 1.95 4.74 -19.71
CA GLY A 54 0.53 4.63 -19.35
C GLY A 54 0.16 4.88 -17.88
N VAL A 55 1.01 5.55 -17.08
CA VAL A 55 0.69 5.85 -15.67
C VAL A 55 -0.04 7.19 -15.57
N GLY A 56 -1.35 7.15 -15.37
CA GLY A 56 -2.18 8.35 -15.19
C GLY A 56 -3.66 8.14 -15.52
N GLU A 57 -4.01 7.05 -16.19
CA GLU A 57 -5.40 6.61 -16.27
C GLU A 57 -5.73 5.89 -14.95
N GLU A 58 -6.80 6.33 -14.29
CA GLU A 58 -7.48 5.50 -13.29
C GLU A 58 -7.69 4.13 -13.93
N HIS A 59 -7.36 3.04 -13.23
CA HIS A 59 -7.51 1.70 -13.81
C HIS A 59 -9.00 1.45 -14.05
N ASP A 60 -9.44 1.73 -15.28
CA ASP A 60 -10.80 1.45 -15.70
C ASP A 60 -10.90 -0.05 -15.94
N ALA A 61 -11.55 -0.74 -15.00
CA ALA A 61 -11.77 -2.18 -15.07
C ALA A 61 -12.59 -2.59 -16.31
N HIS A 62 -13.31 -1.67 -16.95
CA HIS A 62 -14.07 -1.92 -18.18
C HIS A 62 -13.15 -1.94 -19.42
N VAL A 63 -12.01 -1.24 -19.36
CA VAL A 63 -11.03 -1.15 -20.46
C VAL A 63 -9.92 -2.19 -20.28
N HIS A 64 -9.41 -2.34 -19.05
CA HIS A 64 -8.22 -3.16 -18.77
C HIS A 64 -8.53 -4.50 -18.08
N GLY A 65 -9.80 -4.76 -17.76
CA GLY A 65 -10.21 -5.89 -16.94
C GLY A 65 -9.88 -5.69 -15.45
N PRO A 66 -10.29 -6.62 -14.57
CA PRO A 66 -10.01 -6.53 -13.15
C PRO A 66 -8.50 -6.58 -12.88
N LEU A 67 -8.04 -5.77 -11.92
CA LEU A 67 -6.66 -5.84 -11.45
C LEU A 67 -6.35 -7.26 -10.99
N PRO A 68 -5.23 -7.85 -11.44
CA PRO A 68 -4.85 -9.16 -10.96
C PRO A 68 -4.61 -9.07 -9.45
N PRO A 69 -4.89 -10.16 -8.73
CA PRO A 69 -4.71 -10.14 -7.29
C PRO A 69 -3.23 -9.91 -6.93
N VAL A 70 -3.00 -9.27 -5.77
CA VAL A 70 -1.67 -8.80 -5.36
C VAL A 70 -0.60 -9.90 -5.33
N TRP A 71 -0.99 -11.15 -5.06
CA TRP A 71 -0.08 -12.31 -5.04
C TRP A 71 0.46 -12.69 -6.42
N GLU A 72 -0.16 -12.24 -7.50
CA GLU A 72 0.33 -12.45 -8.87
C GLU A 72 1.32 -11.37 -9.32
N HIS A 73 1.43 -10.27 -8.56
CA HIS A 73 2.31 -9.17 -8.92
C HIS A 73 3.78 -9.62 -8.93
N PRO A 74 4.58 -9.30 -9.97
CA PRO A 74 5.97 -9.76 -10.11
C PRO A 74 6.86 -9.41 -8.90
N ALA A 75 6.65 -8.25 -8.29
CA ALA A 75 7.37 -7.85 -7.08
C ALA A 75 7.10 -8.78 -5.88
N VAL A 76 5.87 -9.29 -5.75
CA VAL A 76 5.51 -10.24 -4.68
C VAL A 76 6.09 -11.61 -5.02
N ARG A 77 5.93 -12.08 -6.26
CA ARG A 77 6.48 -13.39 -6.70
C ARG A 77 8.01 -13.46 -6.60
N GLY A 78 8.70 -12.35 -6.83
CA GLY A 78 10.16 -12.25 -6.75
C GLY A 78 10.71 -11.95 -5.34
N SER A 79 9.84 -11.69 -4.36
CA SER A 79 10.27 -11.26 -3.02
C SER A 79 10.79 -12.38 -2.11
N GLY A 80 10.52 -13.65 -2.46
CA GLY A 80 10.79 -14.79 -1.57
C GLY A 80 9.90 -14.83 -0.32
N LEU A 81 8.81 -14.05 -0.31
CA LEU A 81 7.78 -14.11 0.73
C LEU A 81 6.71 -15.12 0.34
N CYS A 82 6.08 -15.73 1.34
CA CYS A 82 4.91 -16.57 1.13
C CYS A 82 3.79 -15.73 0.49
N THR A 83 3.34 -16.12 -0.71
CA THR A 83 2.34 -15.38 -1.49
C THR A 83 0.94 -15.40 -0.89
N HIS A 84 0.69 -16.28 0.08
CA HIS A 84 -0.61 -16.39 0.78
C HIS A 84 -0.73 -15.42 1.96
N CYS A 85 0.30 -15.30 2.80
CA CYS A 85 0.31 -14.37 3.93
C CYS A 85 1.11 -13.10 3.66
N LEU A 86 1.71 -12.98 2.46
CA LEU A 86 2.54 -11.86 2.04
C LEU A 86 3.68 -11.54 3.02
N GLY A 87 4.24 -12.56 3.67
CA GLY A 87 5.29 -12.39 4.67
C GLY A 87 4.83 -12.31 6.12
N ALA A 88 3.53 -12.20 6.39
CA ALA A 88 3.02 -12.03 7.75
C ALA A 88 3.15 -13.28 8.62
N GLY A 89 3.21 -14.47 8.01
CA GLY A 89 3.19 -15.75 8.74
C GLY A 89 1.82 -16.11 9.32
N VAL A 90 0.85 -15.21 9.31
CA VAL A 90 -0.52 -15.44 9.79
C VAL A 90 -1.54 -15.12 8.70
N VAL A 91 -2.73 -15.69 8.83
CA VAL A 91 -3.91 -15.41 8.01
C VAL A 91 -5.09 -15.16 8.94
N VAL A 92 -6.05 -14.36 8.49
CA VAL A 92 -7.27 -14.06 9.26
C VAL A 92 -8.41 -14.90 8.70
N ALA A 93 -9.09 -15.64 9.56
CA ALA A 93 -10.26 -16.41 9.16
C ALA A 93 -11.48 -15.49 8.95
N GLU A 94 -12.14 -15.66 7.82
CA GLU A 94 -13.38 -14.94 7.51
C GLU A 94 -14.47 -15.30 8.53
N GLY A 95 -15.16 -14.28 9.05
CA GLY A 95 -16.27 -14.43 10.01
C GLY A 95 -15.87 -14.36 11.48
N SER A 96 -14.69 -14.87 11.87
CA SER A 96 -14.22 -14.78 13.26
C SER A 96 -13.16 -13.70 13.49
N TYR A 97 -12.54 -13.21 12.41
CA TYR A 97 -11.39 -12.30 12.46
C TYR A 97 -10.23 -12.82 13.33
N ALA A 98 -10.22 -14.14 13.59
CA ALA A 98 -9.17 -14.76 14.37
C ALA A 98 -7.93 -14.95 13.51
N GLU A 99 -6.77 -14.56 14.05
CA GLU A 99 -5.48 -14.82 13.45
C GLU A 99 -5.11 -16.29 13.66
N ALA A 100 -4.69 -16.95 12.59
CA ALA A 100 -4.15 -18.30 12.63
C ALA A 100 -2.82 -18.34 11.86
N PRO A 101 -1.88 -19.24 12.23
CA PRO A 101 -0.68 -19.46 11.44
C PRO A 101 -1.04 -19.76 9.99
N CYS A 102 -0.31 -19.15 9.06
CA CYS A 102 -0.52 -19.37 7.64
C CYS A 102 -0.30 -20.85 7.33
N PRO A 103 -1.28 -21.55 6.74
CA PRO A 103 -1.18 -22.99 6.51
C PRO A 103 -0.11 -23.36 5.47
N VAL A 104 0.27 -22.41 4.60
CA VAL A 104 1.22 -22.65 3.51
C VAL A 104 2.67 -22.57 3.99
N CYS A 105 3.00 -21.58 4.82
CA CYS A 105 4.37 -21.38 5.34
C CYS A 105 4.51 -21.73 6.83
N SER A 106 3.47 -22.28 7.44
CA SER A 106 3.44 -22.70 8.86
C SER A 106 3.89 -21.63 9.85
N GLY A 107 3.59 -20.35 9.60
CA GLY A 107 4.05 -19.25 10.46
C GLY A 107 5.35 -18.59 10.03
N GLY A 108 6.11 -19.16 9.10
CA GLY A 108 7.44 -18.69 8.74
C GLY A 108 7.48 -17.45 7.84
N GLY A 109 6.38 -17.17 7.13
CA GLY A 109 6.25 -16.00 6.24
C GLY A 109 7.03 -16.09 4.92
N ARG A 110 7.76 -17.18 4.65
CA ARG A 110 8.58 -17.36 3.44
C ARG A 110 8.27 -18.71 2.81
#